data_AF-A0A0Q9Y9S3-F1
#
_entry.id   AF-A0A0Q9Y9S3-F1
#
_cell.length_a   1.000
_cell.length_b   1.000
_cell.length_c   1.000
_cell.angle_alpha   90.00
_cell.angle_beta   90.00
_cell.angle_gamma   90.00
#
_symmetry.space_group_name_H-M   'P 1'
#
loop_
_entity.id
_entity.type
_entity.pdbx_description
1 polymer ?
#
loop_
_entity_poly.entity_id
_entity_poly.type
_entity_poly.pdbx_seq_one_letter_code
_entity_poly.pdbx_strand_id
1 'polypeptide(L)'
;MGAFERKSYLIAILSRYPSASRVIKTKILDEFCAVCKYNRKYAIRILNRGLATKRKRSGPKPVYQESHILDILKRIWFAADQPCSLKLKAMIPAWLPSYEDRHGALENEVKEKLLSISRSTIDRLLKPVRTKSKPKGQCTTKPSIFKTKIPIQMHQTGS
;
A
#
# COMPACT_ATOMS: atom_id res chain seq x y z
N MET A 1 -15.33 -35.32 3.36
CA MET A 1 -14.13 -34.48 3.30
C MET A 1 -14.54 -33.04 2.98
N GLY A 2 -14.22 -32.12 3.88
CA GLY A 2 -14.48 -30.68 3.75
C GLY A 2 -13.67 -30.03 2.62
N ALA A 3 -13.99 -28.77 2.30
CA ALA A 3 -13.28 -28.03 1.25
C ALA A 3 -11.82 -27.72 1.62
N PHE A 4 -11.54 -27.44 2.89
CA PHE A 4 -10.19 -27.16 3.40
C PHE A 4 -9.30 -28.40 3.38
N GLU A 5 -9.82 -29.54 3.82
CA GLU A 5 -9.12 -30.83 3.82
C GLU A 5 -8.71 -31.25 2.41
N ARG A 6 -9.62 -31.14 1.43
CA ARG A 6 -9.33 -31.43 0.01
C ARG A 6 -8.23 -30.52 -0.55
N LYS A 7 -8.21 -29.25 -0.13
CA LYS A 7 -7.17 -28.30 -0.53
C LYS A 7 -5.81 -28.64 0.08
N SER A 8 -5.76 -29.01 1.35
CA SER A 8 -4.52 -29.45 2.01
C SER A 8 -3.98 -30.73 1.38
N TYR A 9 -4.85 -31.68 1.07
CA TYR A 9 -4.48 -32.92 0.39
C TYR A 9 -3.94 -32.68 -1.02
N LEU A 10 -4.58 -31.76 -1.77
CA LEU A 10 -4.09 -31.32 -3.07
C LEU A 10 -2.66 -30.72 -2.96
N ILE A 11 -2.41 -29.86 -1.97
CA ILE A 11 -1.09 -29.23 -1.77
C ILE A 11 -0.01 -30.28 -1.53
N ALA A 12 -0.29 -31.31 -0.73
CA ALA A 12 0.65 -32.41 -0.47
C ALA A 12 1.02 -33.16 -1.76
N ILE A 13 0.03 -33.46 -2.61
CA ILE A 13 0.23 -34.23 -3.85
C ILE A 13 0.89 -33.42 -4.97
N LEU A 14 0.64 -32.11 -5.04
CA LEU A 14 1.15 -31.23 -6.11
C LEU A 14 2.67 -31.20 -6.23
N SER A 15 3.40 -31.51 -5.16
CA SER A 15 4.87 -31.63 -5.19
C SER A 15 5.36 -32.91 -5.89
N ARG A 16 4.61 -34.01 -5.77
CA ARG A 16 5.01 -35.36 -6.23
C ARG A 16 4.46 -35.69 -7.61
N TYR A 17 3.25 -35.22 -7.92
CA TYR A 17 2.54 -35.57 -9.16
C TYR A 17 3.28 -35.15 -10.45
N PRO A 18 3.87 -33.94 -10.58
CA PRO A 18 4.55 -33.53 -11.82
C PRO A 18 5.78 -34.40 -12.14
N SER A 19 6.57 -34.71 -11.11
CA SER A 19 7.84 -35.45 -11.21
C SER A 19 7.67 -36.98 -11.26
N ALA A 20 6.46 -37.49 -11.04
CA ALA A 20 6.18 -38.93 -11.06
C ALA A 20 6.17 -39.53 -12.48
N SER A 21 6.55 -40.80 -12.59
CA SER A 21 6.42 -41.59 -13.83
C SER A 21 4.95 -41.87 -14.17
N ARG A 22 4.65 -42.27 -15.40
CA ARG A 22 3.26 -42.48 -15.87
C ARG A 22 2.47 -43.47 -15.01
N VAL A 23 3.10 -44.56 -14.57
CA VAL A 23 2.48 -45.59 -13.71
C VAL A 23 2.14 -45.01 -12.33
N ILE A 24 3.05 -44.24 -11.74
CA ILE A 24 2.87 -43.62 -10.43
C ILE A 24 1.82 -42.50 -10.51
N LYS A 25 1.79 -41.71 -11.58
CA LYS A 25 0.77 -40.68 -11.84
C LYS A 25 -0.64 -41.27 -11.85
N THR A 26 -0.83 -42.42 -12.49
CA THR A 26 -2.11 -43.14 -12.51
C THR A 26 -2.55 -43.52 -11.10
N LYS A 27 -1.66 -44.12 -10.29
CA LYS A 27 -1.95 -44.51 -8.90
C LYS A 27 -2.32 -43.30 -8.03
N ILE A 28 -1.53 -42.22 -8.11
CA ILE A 28 -1.79 -40.96 -7.38
C ILE A 28 -3.16 -40.39 -7.78
N LEU A 29 -3.51 -40.47 -9.07
CA LEU A 29 -4.77 -39.96 -9.58
C LEU A 29 -5.97 -40.79 -9.11
N ASP A 30 -5.85 -42.11 -9.08
CA ASP A 30 -6.89 -43.02 -8.57
C ASP A 30 -7.16 -42.78 -7.08
N GLU A 31 -6.09 -42.70 -6.29
CA GLU A 31 -6.15 -42.36 -4.86
C GLU A 31 -6.79 -40.98 -4.63
N PHE A 32 -6.38 -39.97 -5.40
CA PHE A 32 -6.93 -38.62 -5.30
C PHE A 32 -8.42 -38.57 -5.67
N CYS A 33 -8.85 -39.34 -6.67
CA CYS A 33 -10.26 -39.44 -7.04
C CYS A 33 -11.09 -40.14 -5.95
N ALA A 34 -10.56 -41.21 -5.35
CA ALA A 34 -11.22 -41.94 -4.27
C ALA A 34 -11.39 -41.09 -3.00
N VAL A 35 -10.33 -40.39 -2.58
CA VAL A 35 -10.33 -39.57 -1.35
C VAL A 35 -11.16 -38.30 -1.51
N CYS A 36 -10.97 -37.56 -2.61
CA CYS A 36 -11.67 -36.28 -2.84
C CYS A 36 -13.06 -36.43 -3.49
N LYS A 37 -13.45 -37.65 -3.90
CA LYS A 37 -14.67 -37.96 -4.67
C LYS A 37 -14.79 -37.11 -5.94
N TYR A 38 -13.69 -36.97 -6.67
CA TYR A 38 -13.63 -36.22 -7.92
C TYR A 38 -13.64 -37.14 -9.14
N ASN A 39 -14.21 -36.67 -10.24
CA ASN A 39 -14.06 -37.34 -11.53
C ASN A 39 -12.61 -37.19 -12.02
N ARG A 40 -12.07 -38.26 -12.62
CA ARG A 40 -10.73 -38.31 -13.21
C ARG A 40 -10.39 -37.10 -14.08
N LYS A 41 -11.30 -36.68 -14.97
CA LYS A 41 -11.10 -35.52 -15.86
C LYS A 41 -10.93 -34.22 -15.08
N TYR A 42 -11.70 -34.06 -14.00
CA TYR A 42 -11.61 -32.91 -13.10
C TYR A 42 -10.33 -32.91 -12.28
N ALA A 43 -9.93 -34.08 -11.76
CA ALA A 43 -8.70 -34.26 -11.00
C ALA A 43 -7.44 -33.95 -11.82
N ILE A 44 -7.34 -34.48 -13.05
CA ILE A 44 -6.24 -34.18 -13.97
C ILE A 44 -6.13 -32.67 -14.21
N ARG A 45 -7.26 -32.00 -14.45
CA ARG A 45 -7.30 -30.55 -14.69
C ARG A 45 -6.78 -29.76 -13.48
N ILE A 46 -7.12 -30.15 -12.26
CA ILE A 46 -6.64 -29.48 -11.04
C ILE A 46 -5.14 -29.72 -10.86
N LEU A 47 -4.69 -30.97 -10.97
CA LEU A 47 -3.30 -31.36 -10.73
C LEU A 47 -2.35 -30.73 -11.76
N ASN A 48 -2.75 -30.66 -13.04
CA ASN A 48 -1.95 -30.02 -14.09
C ASN A 48 -1.95 -28.49 -14.00
N ARG A 49 -3.02 -27.87 -13.51
CA ARG A 49 -3.09 -26.41 -13.34
C ARG A 49 -2.24 -25.93 -12.16
N GLY A 50 -1.96 -26.81 -11.20
CA GLY A 50 -1.28 -26.47 -9.96
C GLY A 50 -2.08 -25.48 -9.11
N LEU A 51 -1.46 -25.00 -8.02
CA LEU A 51 -1.95 -23.82 -7.31
C LEU A 51 -1.68 -22.58 -8.18
N ALA A 52 -2.53 -22.35 -9.18
CA ALA A 52 -2.47 -21.13 -9.96
C ALA A 52 -2.66 -19.92 -9.03
N THR A 53 -1.56 -19.30 -8.61
CA THR A 53 -1.59 -17.97 -8.01
C THR A 53 -2.18 -17.06 -9.07
N LYS A 54 -3.32 -16.42 -8.79
CA LYS A 54 -3.89 -15.41 -9.69
C LYS A 54 -2.78 -14.42 -9.99
N ARG A 55 -2.26 -14.42 -11.22
CA ARG A 55 -1.28 -13.43 -11.68
C ARG A 55 -1.96 -12.08 -11.50
N LYS A 56 -1.50 -11.29 -10.53
CA LYS A 56 -1.93 -9.91 -10.38
C LYS A 56 -1.44 -9.19 -11.64
N ARG A 57 -2.36 -8.59 -12.40
CA ARG A 57 -1.99 -7.75 -13.54
C ARG A 57 -0.98 -6.72 -13.03
N SER A 58 0.17 -6.61 -13.68
CA SER A 58 1.12 -5.56 -13.37
C SER A 58 0.39 -4.23 -13.60
N GLY A 59 0.42 -3.35 -12.61
CA GLY A 59 -0.13 -2.01 -12.77
C GLY A 59 0.65 -1.23 -13.83
N PRO A 60 0.12 -0.07 -14.29
CA PRO A 60 0.85 0.85 -15.15
C PRO A 60 2.24 1.16 -14.58
N LYS A 61 3.23 1.38 -15.45
CA LYS A 61 4.57 1.79 -15.04
C LYS A 61 4.48 3.07 -14.21
N PRO A 62 5.14 3.15 -13.04
CA PRO A 62 5.03 4.30 -12.16
C PRO A 62 5.79 5.49 -12.74
N VAL A 63 5.04 6.46 -13.26
CA VAL A 63 5.55 7.72 -13.89
C VAL A 63 6.33 8.59 -12.90
N TYR A 64 6.07 8.47 -11.59
CA TYR A 64 6.66 9.30 -10.54
C TYR A 64 7.63 8.54 -9.63
N GLN A 65 8.10 7.36 -10.05
CA GLN A 65 9.09 6.56 -9.30
C GLN A 65 10.55 6.99 -9.57
N GLU A 66 10.76 8.13 -10.21
CA GLU A 66 12.08 8.76 -10.22
C GLU A 66 12.46 9.07 -8.77
N SER A 67 13.53 8.44 -8.29
CA SER A 67 14.07 8.59 -6.93
C SER A 67 14.21 10.06 -6.53
N HIS A 68 14.55 10.90 -7.51
CA HIS A 68 14.69 12.34 -7.35
C HIS A 68 13.41 13.06 -6.89
N ILE A 69 12.24 12.74 -7.48
CA ILE A 69 10.95 13.35 -7.09
C ILE A 69 10.60 12.97 -5.65
N LEU A 70 10.84 11.71 -5.28
CA LEU A 70 10.59 11.23 -3.92
C LEU A 70 11.48 11.98 -2.92
N ASP A 71 12.76 12.18 -3.24
CA ASP A 71 13.70 12.85 -2.35
C ASP A 71 13.34 14.32 -2.13
N ILE A 72 12.96 15.05 -3.18
CA ILE A 72 12.47 16.43 -3.07
C ILE A 72 11.22 16.48 -2.20
N LEU A 73 10.22 15.64 -2.53
CA LEU A 73 8.95 15.61 -1.81
C LEU A 73 9.14 15.25 -0.33
N LYS A 74 10.06 14.33 -0.04
CA LYS A 74 10.41 13.92 1.32
C LYS A 74 11.04 15.07 2.10
N ARG A 75 11.96 15.83 1.50
CA ARG A 75 12.59 17.01 2.14
C ARG A 75 11.57 18.08 2.46
N ILE A 76 10.73 18.45 1.48
CA ILE A 76 9.65 19.44 1.68
C ILE A 76 8.69 18.95 2.77
N TRP A 77 8.32 17.67 2.75
CA TRP A 77 7.41 17.10 3.74
C TRP A 77 7.98 17.11 5.16
N PHE A 78 9.28 16.84 5.34
CA PHE A 78 9.93 16.96 6.66
C PHE A 78 10.09 18.42 7.11
N ALA A 79 10.41 19.33 6.20
CA ALA A 79 10.54 20.75 6.49
C ALA A 79 9.20 21.41 6.86
N ALA A 80 8.10 20.91 6.29
CA ALA A 80 6.74 21.39 6.55
C ALA A 80 6.06 20.77 7.79
N ASP A 81 6.80 20.05 8.64
CA ASP A 81 6.30 19.30 9.80
C ASP A 81 5.27 18.21 9.45
N GLN A 82 5.53 17.47 8.37
CA GLN A 82 4.80 16.26 7.97
C GLN A 82 3.28 16.45 7.74
N PRO A 83 2.85 17.44 6.93
CA PRO A 83 1.43 17.69 6.70
C PRO A 83 0.75 16.52 5.96
N CYS A 84 -0.59 16.50 6.02
CA CYS A 84 -1.37 15.59 5.18
C CYS A 84 -1.17 15.94 3.69
N SER A 85 -1.35 14.95 2.82
CA SER A 85 -1.12 15.07 1.37
C SER A 85 -1.95 16.15 0.69
N LEU A 86 -3.13 16.48 1.23
CA LEU A 86 -3.96 17.60 0.75
C LEU A 86 -3.27 18.96 1.02
N LYS A 87 -2.81 19.18 2.26
CA LYS A 87 -2.09 20.40 2.64
C LYS A 87 -0.76 20.49 1.90
N LEU A 88 -0.03 19.37 1.80
CA LEU A 88 1.23 19.33 1.08
C LEU A 88 1.05 19.76 -0.38
N LYS A 89 0.02 19.26 -1.07
CA LYS A 89 -0.28 19.67 -2.45
C LYS A 89 -0.47 21.18 -2.59
N ALA A 90 -1.22 21.79 -1.68
CA ALA A 90 -1.44 23.25 -1.68
C ALA A 90 -0.17 24.04 -1.37
N MET A 91 0.76 23.46 -0.59
CA MET A 91 2.02 24.10 -0.22
C MET A 91 3.09 24.00 -1.31
N ILE A 92 3.08 22.97 -2.17
CA ILE A 92 4.12 22.74 -3.20
C ILE A 92 4.43 24.01 -4.02
N PRO A 93 3.46 24.74 -4.59
CA PRO A 93 3.75 25.93 -5.41
C PRO A 93 4.50 27.03 -4.65
N ALA A 94 4.16 27.24 -3.37
CA ALA A 94 4.81 28.24 -2.54
C ALA A 94 6.19 27.80 -2.04
N TRP A 95 6.42 26.50 -1.90
CA TRP A 95 7.67 25.94 -1.39
C TRP A 95 8.73 25.71 -2.46
N LEU A 96 8.34 25.58 -3.74
CA LEU A 96 9.27 25.35 -4.85
C LEU A 96 10.36 26.43 -4.97
N PRO A 97 10.06 27.75 -4.96
CA PRO A 97 11.09 28.79 -5.04
C PRO A 97 12.11 28.68 -3.89
N SER A 98 11.63 28.55 -2.66
CA SER A 98 12.50 28.42 -1.46
C SER A 98 13.29 27.11 -1.41
N TYR A 99 12.91 26.11 -2.22
CA TYR A 99 13.67 24.90 -2.41
C TYR A 99 14.78 25.11 -3.46
N GLU A 100 14.45 25.74 -4.58
CA GLU A 100 15.40 26.10 -5.64
C GLU A 100 16.54 26.99 -5.10
N ASP A 101 16.23 27.96 -4.24
CA ASP A 101 17.23 28.84 -3.62
C ASP A 101 18.26 28.09 -2.76
N ARG A 102 17.85 26.99 -2.10
CA ARG A 102 18.70 26.24 -1.16
C ARG A 102 19.39 25.04 -1.78
N HIS A 103 18.81 24.46 -2.83
CA HIS A 103 19.27 23.19 -3.40
C HIS A 103 19.66 23.30 -4.88
N GLY A 104 19.54 24.48 -5.48
CA GLY A 104 19.81 24.73 -6.89
C GLY A 104 18.57 24.59 -7.77
N ALA A 105 18.68 25.08 -9.00
CA ALA A 105 17.61 25.06 -9.97
C ALA A 105 17.17 23.63 -10.29
N LEU A 106 15.85 23.40 -10.27
CA LEU A 106 15.25 22.15 -10.68
C LEU A 106 15.05 22.13 -12.20
N GLU A 107 15.14 20.95 -12.80
CA GLU A 107 14.77 20.75 -14.19
C GLU A 107 13.28 21.03 -14.39
N ASN A 108 12.93 21.70 -15.50
CA ASN A 108 11.56 22.12 -15.78
C ASN A 108 10.58 20.93 -15.79
N GLU A 109 11.00 19.78 -16.32
CA GLU A 109 10.19 18.56 -16.32
C GLU A 109 9.83 18.09 -14.90
N VAL A 110 10.79 18.19 -13.96
CA VAL A 110 10.58 17.81 -12.56
C VAL A 110 9.62 18.77 -11.87
N LYS A 111 9.75 20.07 -12.17
CA LYS A 111 8.86 21.12 -11.64
C LYS A 111 7.42 20.91 -12.09
N GLU A 112 7.20 20.64 -13.37
CA GLU A 112 5.88 20.33 -13.93
C GLU A 112 5.29 19.03 -13.34
N LYS A 113 6.11 17.98 -13.18
CA LYS A 113 5.69 16.74 -12.52
C LYS A 113 5.27 16.98 -11.05
N LEU A 114 5.98 17.84 -10.32
CA LEU A 114 5.65 18.20 -8.94
C LEU A 114 4.38 19.05 -8.85
N LEU A 115 4.14 19.96 -9.78
CA LEU A 115 2.92 20.78 -9.83
C LEU A 115 1.68 19.97 -10.25
N SER A 116 1.85 19.03 -11.18
CA SER A 116 0.76 18.16 -11.67
C SER A 116 0.40 17.02 -10.71
N ILE A 117 1.21 16.78 -9.67
CA ILE A 117 1.04 15.62 -8.80
C ILE A 117 -0.31 15.65 -8.06
N SER A 118 -1.00 14.50 -8.05
CA SER A 118 -2.24 14.35 -7.29
C SER A 118 -1.98 13.99 -5.83
N ARG A 119 -2.93 14.34 -4.95
CA ARG A 119 -2.94 13.94 -3.52
C ARG A 119 -2.70 12.43 -3.36
N SER A 120 -3.38 11.62 -4.16
CA SER A 120 -3.31 10.16 -4.09
C SER A 120 -1.94 9.61 -4.50
N THR A 121 -1.24 10.30 -5.40
CA THR A 121 0.14 9.95 -5.77
C THR A 121 1.12 10.34 -4.66
N ILE A 122 0.99 11.53 -4.07
CA ILE A 122 1.75 11.94 -2.88
C ILE A 122 1.62 10.89 -1.76
N ASP A 123 0.39 10.45 -1.46
CA ASP A 123 0.15 9.45 -0.41
C ASP A 123 0.83 8.11 -0.71
N ARG A 124 0.79 7.64 -1.96
CA ARG A 124 1.46 6.40 -2.36
C ARG A 124 2.99 6.51 -2.26
N LEU A 125 3.56 7.63 -2.68
CA LEU A 125 5.01 7.89 -2.63
C LEU A 125 5.52 8.04 -1.19
N LEU A 126 4.79 8.74 -0.34
CA LEU A 126 5.16 8.97 1.06
C LEU A 126 4.79 7.80 1.97
N LYS A 127 3.95 6.84 1.54
CA LYS A 127 3.59 5.66 2.33
C LYS A 127 4.80 4.92 2.93
N PRO A 128 5.84 4.53 2.17
CA PRO A 128 7.02 3.85 2.73
C PRO A 128 7.82 4.75 3.69
N VAL A 129 7.75 6.07 3.54
CA VAL A 129 8.42 7.02 4.44
C VAL A 129 7.64 7.09 5.75
N ARG A 130 6.31 7.30 5.70
CA ARG A 130 5.41 7.36 6.85
C ARG A 130 5.40 6.10 7.70
N THR A 131 5.59 4.92 7.11
CA THR A 131 5.72 3.67 7.87
C THR A 131 7.02 3.59 8.66
N LYS A 132 8.07 4.30 8.22
CA LYS A 132 9.38 4.33 8.88
C LYS A 132 9.48 5.47 9.89
N SER A 133 8.87 6.63 9.62
CA SER A 133 8.77 7.72 10.59
C SER A 133 7.67 7.41 11.61
N LYS A 134 8.05 7.17 12.88
CA LYS A 134 7.08 7.15 13.98
C LYS A 134 6.31 8.48 13.99
N PRO A 135 4.96 8.48 14.11
CA PRO A 135 4.21 9.72 14.28
C PRO A 135 4.69 10.41 15.56
N LYS A 136 5.20 11.64 15.44
CA LYS A 136 5.49 12.48 16.60
C LYS A 136 4.15 12.89 17.22
N GLY A 137 3.92 12.51 18.47
CA GLY A 137 2.81 13.01 19.27
C GLY A 137 1.42 12.53 18.82
N GLN A 138 1.07 11.28 19.11
CA GLN A 138 -0.33 11.02 19.44
C GLN A 138 -0.55 11.57 20.84
N CYS A 139 -0.84 12.88 20.93
CA CYS A 139 -1.27 13.47 22.18
C CYS A 139 -2.62 12.84 22.52
N THR A 140 -2.62 11.82 23.36
CA THR A 140 -3.83 11.26 23.95
C THR A 140 -4.32 12.21 25.05
N THR A 141 -4.67 13.44 24.69
CA THR A 141 -5.44 14.30 25.58
C THR A 141 -6.90 13.83 25.53
N LYS A 142 -7.35 13.17 26.60
CA LYS A 142 -8.77 12.94 26.85
C LYS A 142 -9.48 14.31 26.90
N PRO A 143 -10.43 14.61 26.01
CA PRO A 143 -11.05 15.92 25.96
C PRO A 143 -12.27 15.97 26.87
N SER A 144 -12.13 16.24 28.18
CA SER A 144 -13.28 16.66 29.01
C SER A 144 -12.92 17.03 30.46
N ILE A 145 -12.24 18.15 30.72
CA ILE A 145 -12.28 18.78 32.07
C ILE A 145 -12.27 20.32 32.01
N PHE A 146 -11.71 20.95 30.98
CA PHE A 146 -11.47 22.41 30.97
C PHE A 146 -12.48 23.30 30.23
N LYS A 147 -13.65 22.79 29.82
CA LYS A 147 -14.61 23.59 29.04
C LYS A 147 -15.60 24.47 29.83
N THR A 148 -15.48 24.60 31.15
CA THR A 148 -16.54 25.28 31.94
C THR A 148 -16.06 26.25 33.02
N LYS A 149 -14.84 26.79 32.94
CA LYS A 149 -14.35 27.75 33.96
C LYS A 149 -13.58 28.94 33.40
N ILE A 150 -14.07 29.56 32.34
CA ILE A 150 -13.62 30.92 31.98
C ILE A 150 -14.87 31.79 31.83
N PRO A 151 -15.30 32.52 32.87
CA PRO A 151 -16.35 33.52 32.73
C PRO A 151 -15.81 34.66 31.86
N ILE A 152 -16.41 34.84 30.68
CA ILE A 152 -16.22 36.03 29.85
C ILE A 152 -16.89 37.21 30.55
N GLN A 153 -16.11 38.08 31.19
CA GLN A 153 -16.61 39.36 31.69
C GLN A 153 -16.80 40.31 30.49
N MET A 154 -18.05 40.55 30.12
CA MET A 154 -18.38 41.64 29.21
C MET A 154 -18.42 42.93 30.02
N HIS A 155 -17.42 43.79 29.83
CA HIS A 155 -17.42 45.16 30.33
C HIS A 155 -18.51 45.96 29.60
N GLN A 156 -19.61 46.27 30.31
CA GLN A 156 -20.62 47.20 29.83
C GLN A 156 -20.17 48.63 30.16
N THR A 157 -19.78 49.39 29.15
CA THR A 157 -19.58 50.84 29.26
C THR A 157 -20.94 51.52 29.25
N GLY A 158 -21.33 52.08 30.40
CA GLY A 158 -22.48 52.98 30.51
C GLY A 158 -22.12 54.40 30.08
N SER A 159 -23.08 55.09 29.47
CA SER A 159 -23.11 56.54 29.25
C SER A 159 -24.35 57.11 29.92
#